data_AF-A0A2D7W5I5-F1
#
_entry.id   AF-A0A2D7W5I5-F1
#
_cell.length_a   1.000
_cell.length_b   1.000
_cell.length_c   1.000
_cell.angle_alpha   90.00
_cell.angle_beta   90.00
_cell.angle_gamma   90.00
#
_symmetry.space_group_name_H-M   'P 1'
#
loop_
_entity.id
_entity.type
_entity.pdbx_description
1 polymer ?
#
loop_
_entity_poly.entity_id
_entity_poly.type
_entity_poly.pdbx_seq_one_letter_code
_entity_poly.pdbx_strand_id
1 'polypeptide(L)'
;MKKKMQTKKNTSMIIALLLVLMAGSSGVNADPDGDGGSDPLDPTDGGADWDGDGLTNAEEQNAGTDMNNADTDNDGMGDGWEAGYGLNPNSASDSGADLDGDELTNLEEYQSGTNPNLA
;
A
#
# COMPACT_ATOMS: atom_id res chain seq x y z
N MET A 1 -10.38 -28.31 50.84
CA MET A 1 -10.25 -27.64 49.52
C MET A 1 -11.33 -26.57 49.42
N LYS A 2 -10.95 -25.29 49.28
CA LYS A 2 -11.85 -24.12 49.34
C LYS A 2 -12.52 -23.92 47.96
N LYS A 3 -13.83 -24.13 47.81
CA LYS A 3 -14.57 -23.70 46.62
C LYS A 3 -14.92 -22.22 46.75
N LYS A 4 -14.45 -21.42 45.78
CA LYS A 4 -14.51 -19.96 45.76
C LYS A 4 -15.94 -19.44 45.49
N MET A 5 -16.35 -18.55 46.39
CA MET A 5 -17.10 -17.30 46.25
C MET A 5 -17.82 -16.97 44.92
N GLN A 6 -19.14 -16.79 45.07
CA GLN A 6 -20.13 -15.93 44.40
C GLN A 6 -19.81 -15.14 43.11
N THR A 7 -20.79 -15.10 42.18
CA THR A 7 -21.70 -13.95 42.02
C THR A 7 -22.81 -14.25 41.00
N LYS A 8 -24.08 -14.17 41.43
CA LYS A 8 -25.21 -13.95 40.51
C LYS A 8 -25.23 -12.45 40.20
N LYS A 9 -25.15 -12.05 38.92
CA LYS A 9 -25.52 -10.69 38.50
C LYS A 9 -26.89 -10.75 37.83
N ASN A 10 -27.80 -10.03 38.47
CA ASN A 10 -29.21 -9.87 38.27
C ASN A 10 -29.48 -8.67 37.35
N THR A 11 -30.03 -8.97 36.18
CA THR A 11 -31.12 -8.32 35.44
C THR A 11 -31.51 -6.85 35.73
N SER A 12 -31.53 -6.10 34.63
CA SER A 12 -32.48 -5.05 34.20
C SER A 12 -32.25 -3.54 34.46
N MET A 13 -32.04 -2.87 33.32
CA MET A 13 -32.66 -1.63 32.82
C MET A 13 -32.52 -0.33 33.62
N ILE A 14 -31.63 0.57 33.18
CA ILE A 14 -31.90 2.02 33.12
C ILE A 14 -31.39 2.58 31.79
N ILE A 15 -32.27 3.37 31.20
CA ILE A 15 -32.29 4.02 29.90
C ILE A 15 -31.23 5.13 29.81
N ALA A 16 -30.42 5.13 28.76
CA ALA A 16 -29.72 6.32 28.29
C ALA A 16 -30.01 6.48 26.79
N LEU A 17 -31.16 7.09 26.52
CA LEU A 17 -31.47 7.76 25.26
C LEU A 17 -30.52 8.95 25.13
N LEU A 18 -29.51 8.86 24.25
CA LEU A 18 -28.89 10.04 23.67
C LEU A 18 -28.70 9.80 22.17
N LEU A 19 -29.41 10.61 21.40
CA LEU A 19 -29.42 10.72 19.96
C LEU A 19 -28.04 11.07 19.37
N VAL A 20 -27.98 10.92 18.04
CA VAL A 20 -27.03 11.55 17.08
C VAL A 20 -25.69 10.78 17.01
N LEU A 21 -25.19 10.32 15.87
CA LEU A 21 -25.36 10.69 14.46
C LEU A 21 -25.64 9.45 13.61
N MET A 22 -26.70 9.53 12.81
CA MET A 22 -26.57 9.07 11.42
C MET A 22 -25.41 9.92 10.86
N ALA A 23 -24.23 9.34 10.72
CA ALA A 23 -23.20 9.96 9.92
C ALA A 23 -23.79 10.04 8.53
N GLY A 24 -24.22 11.26 8.17
CA GLY A 24 -24.65 11.57 6.83
C GLY A 24 -23.58 11.02 5.90
N SER A 25 -24.02 10.21 4.93
CA SER A 25 -23.33 10.16 3.65
C SER A 25 -23.56 11.54 3.03
N SER A 26 -22.88 12.54 3.60
CA SER A 26 -22.60 13.82 2.98
C SER A 26 -21.92 13.44 1.68
N GLY A 27 -22.52 13.88 0.58
CA GLY A 27 -22.20 13.42 -0.76
C GLY A 27 -20.71 13.26 -0.97
N VAL A 28 -20.34 12.13 -1.57
CA VAL A 28 -19.13 12.07 -2.37
C VAL A 28 -19.26 13.23 -3.36
N ASN A 29 -18.54 14.31 -3.12
CA ASN A 29 -18.31 15.28 -4.18
C ASN A 29 -17.56 14.48 -5.24
N ALA A 30 -18.22 14.21 -6.38
CA ALA A 30 -17.57 13.59 -7.52
C ALA A 30 -16.47 14.55 -7.98
N ASP A 31 -15.22 14.14 -7.83
CA ASP A 31 -14.03 14.95 -8.07
C ASP A 31 -13.82 15.17 -9.57
N PRO A 32 -13.81 16.41 -10.07
CA PRO A 32 -13.51 16.72 -11.45
C PRO A 32 -12.20 17.48 -11.68
N ASP A 33 -11.33 17.68 -10.66
CA ASP A 33 -9.96 18.26 -10.78
C ASP A 33 -9.28 18.67 -9.43
N GLY A 34 -9.56 18.01 -8.31
CA GLY A 34 -9.05 18.35 -6.98
C GLY A 34 -8.35 17.20 -6.25
N ASP A 35 -7.65 16.35 -7.01
CA ASP A 35 -6.51 15.45 -6.69
C ASP A 35 -6.61 14.44 -5.52
N GLY A 36 -7.81 14.11 -5.06
CA GLY A 36 -7.99 13.33 -3.82
C GLY A 36 -8.64 11.96 -3.95
N GLY A 37 -8.85 11.41 -5.15
CA GLY A 37 -9.47 10.10 -5.32
C GLY A 37 -9.21 9.46 -6.68
N SER A 38 -9.28 8.13 -6.73
CA SER A 38 -9.24 7.34 -7.96
C SER A 38 -10.63 7.32 -8.59
N ASP A 39 -10.86 8.17 -9.58
CA ASP A 39 -12.00 8.00 -10.48
C ASP A 39 -11.56 7.13 -11.67
N PRO A 40 -12.09 5.90 -11.81
CA PRO A 40 -11.79 5.05 -12.97
C PRO A 40 -12.17 5.67 -14.33
N LEU A 41 -12.89 6.81 -14.32
CA LEU A 41 -13.30 7.55 -15.51
C LEU A 41 -12.54 8.87 -15.70
N ASP A 42 -11.60 9.24 -14.82
CA ASP A 42 -10.76 10.42 -15.00
C ASP A 42 -9.46 10.06 -15.74
N PRO A 43 -9.28 10.51 -17.00
CA PRO A 43 -8.06 10.27 -17.75
C PRO A 43 -6.83 11.06 -17.24
N THR A 44 -7.00 11.99 -16.30
CA THR A 44 -5.89 12.79 -15.74
C THR A 44 -5.20 12.15 -14.54
N ASP A 45 -5.86 11.21 -13.84
CA ASP A 45 -5.29 10.46 -12.71
C ASP A 45 -4.09 9.59 -13.13
N GLY A 46 -4.05 9.17 -14.38
CA GLY A 46 -3.00 8.29 -14.89
C GLY A 46 -1.60 8.93 -14.92
N GLY A 47 -1.50 10.25 -14.89
CA GLY A 47 -0.21 10.96 -14.90
C GLY A 47 0.31 11.37 -13.52
N ALA A 48 -0.46 11.14 -12.47
CA ALA A 48 0.00 11.36 -11.09
C ALA A 48 0.89 10.20 -10.65
N ASP A 49 1.71 10.43 -9.63
CA ASP A 49 2.57 9.47 -8.93
C ASP A 49 2.27 9.67 -7.44
N TRP A 50 1.34 8.87 -6.92
CA TRP A 50 0.74 9.14 -5.60
C TRP A 50 1.62 8.69 -4.43
N ASP A 51 2.42 7.65 -4.61
CA ASP A 51 3.34 7.15 -3.58
C ASP A 51 4.77 7.69 -3.73
N GLY A 52 5.09 8.31 -4.87
CA GLY A 52 6.34 9.03 -5.11
C GLY A 52 7.51 8.12 -5.43
N ASP A 53 7.27 6.94 -5.99
CA ASP A 53 8.29 5.93 -6.26
C ASP A 53 8.97 6.08 -7.65
N GLY A 54 8.39 6.94 -8.50
CA GLY A 54 8.88 7.23 -9.85
C GLY A 54 8.10 6.58 -10.98
N LEU A 55 7.06 5.80 -10.69
CA LEU A 55 6.05 5.36 -11.66
C LEU A 55 4.82 6.25 -11.57
N THR A 56 4.24 6.58 -12.72
CA THR A 56 2.90 7.16 -12.74
C THR A 56 1.85 6.09 -12.47
N ASN A 57 0.70 6.48 -11.92
CA ASN A 57 -0.45 5.61 -11.68
C ASN A 57 -0.84 4.78 -12.93
N ALA A 58 -0.71 5.35 -14.14
CA ALA A 58 -0.95 4.59 -15.38
C ALA A 58 0.15 3.56 -15.70
N GLU A 59 1.41 3.87 -15.40
CA GLU A 59 2.52 2.92 -15.51
C GLU A 59 2.35 1.78 -14.49
N GLU A 60 1.95 2.10 -13.27
CA GLU A 60 1.65 1.13 -12.23
C GLU A 60 0.47 0.22 -12.58
N GLN A 61 -0.62 0.80 -13.11
CA GLN A 61 -1.74 0.02 -13.62
C GLN A 61 -1.30 -0.98 -14.69
N ASN A 62 -0.35 -0.59 -15.55
CA ASN A 62 0.18 -1.44 -16.61
C ASN A 62 1.20 -2.47 -16.08
N ALA A 63 1.97 -2.12 -15.05
CA ALA A 63 2.89 -3.01 -14.35
C ALA A 63 2.17 -3.99 -13.41
N GLY A 64 0.93 -3.69 -13.02
CA GLY A 64 0.15 -4.46 -12.07
C GLY A 64 0.48 -4.16 -10.60
N THR A 65 1.13 -3.03 -10.32
CA THR A 65 1.51 -2.57 -8.98
C THR A 65 0.39 -1.75 -8.30
N ASP A 66 0.54 -1.44 -7.01
CA ASP A 66 -0.41 -0.67 -6.22
C ASP A 66 -0.06 0.83 -6.21
N MET A 67 -0.90 1.62 -6.87
CA MET A 67 -0.80 3.09 -7.01
C MET A 67 -0.61 3.92 -5.73
N ASN A 68 -0.71 3.30 -4.56
CA ASN A 68 -0.59 3.96 -3.27
C ASN A 68 0.51 3.34 -2.40
N ASN A 69 1.36 2.49 -2.99
CA ASN A 69 2.35 1.73 -2.28
C ASN A 69 3.61 1.52 -3.14
N ALA A 70 4.64 2.30 -2.82
CA ALA A 70 5.92 2.36 -3.53
C ALA A 70 6.74 1.05 -3.57
N ASP A 71 6.28 -0.02 -2.92
CA ASP A 71 6.90 -1.35 -2.82
C ASP A 71 5.77 -2.39 -2.72
N THR A 72 5.24 -2.79 -3.89
CA THR A 72 4.03 -3.60 -4.02
C THR A 72 4.21 -4.98 -3.39
N ASP A 73 5.36 -5.61 -3.57
CA ASP A 73 5.62 -6.97 -3.08
C ASP A 73 6.24 -7.03 -1.68
N ASN A 74 6.60 -5.87 -1.12
CA ASN A 74 7.11 -5.66 0.23
C ASN A 74 8.47 -6.34 0.49
N ASP A 75 9.37 -6.30 -0.48
CA ASP A 75 10.70 -6.88 -0.36
C ASP A 75 11.81 -5.87 -0.02
N GLY A 76 11.44 -4.58 -0.02
CA GLY A 76 12.31 -3.47 0.34
C GLY A 76 12.99 -2.81 -0.84
N MET A 77 12.72 -3.23 -2.09
CA MET A 77 13.00 -2.49 -3.32
C MET A 77 11.73 -1.74 -3.74
N GLY A 78 11.87 -0.57 -4.37
CA GLY A 78 10.70 0.20 -4.80
C GLY A 78 10.27 -0.14 -6.22
N ASP A 79 8.96 -0.12 -6.52
CA ASP A 79 8.43 -0.61 -7.80
C ASP A 79 9.06 0.12 -9.00
N GLY A 80 9.21 1.44 -8.89
CA GLY A 80 9.84 2.27 -9.91
C GLY A 80 11.33 1.99 -10.11
N TRP A 81 12.05 1.63 -9.05
CA TRP A 81 13.45 1.20 -9.17
C TRP A 81 13.54 -0.16 -9.87
N GLU A 82 12.71 -1.11 -9.45
CA GLU A 82 12.68 -2.46 -10.05
C GLU A 82 12.30 -2.41 -11.52
N ALA A 83 11.25 -1.66 -11.87
CA ALA A 83 10.84 -1.43 -13.25
C ALA A 83 11.96 -0.78 -14.08
N GLY A 84 12.70 0.17 -13.50
CA GLY A 84 13.83 0.84 -14.13
C GLY A 84 15.00 -0.10 -14.46
N TYR A 85 15.19 -1.16 -13.67
CA TYR A 85 16.26 -2.15 -13.84
C TYR A 85 15.81 -3.49 -14.43
N GLY A 86 14.52 -3.62 -14.77
CA GLY A 86 13.97 -4.84 -15.37
C GLY A 86 13.75 -5.99 -14.40
N LEU A 87 13.65 -5.68 -13.11
CA LEU A 87 13.22 -6.58 -12.04
C LEU A 87 11.68 -6.65 -11.99
N ASN A 88 11.13 -7.48 -11.11
CA ASN A 88 9.70 -7.74 -11.05
C ASN A 88 9.08 -7.21 -9.74
N PRO A 89 8.42 -6.04 -9.76
CA PRO A 89 7.84 -5.38 -8.57
C PRO A 89 6.64 -6.10 -7.94
N ASN A 90 6.32 -7.30 -8.42
CA ASN A 90 5.25 -8.14 -7.92
C ASN A 90 5.77 -9.47 -7.36
N SER A 91 7.08 -9.57 -7.13
CA SER A 91 7.77 -10.81 -6.83
C SER A 91 8.97 -10.63 -5.91
N ALA A 92 8.69 -10.54 -4.61
CA ALA A 92 9.64 -10.42 -3.50
C ALA A 92 10.80 -11.43 -3.42
N SER A 93 10.86 -12.41 -4.32
CA SER A 93 11.95 -13.36 -4.41
C SER A 93 13.16 -12.85 -5.18
N ASP A 94 13.02 -11.81 -6.01
CA ASP A 94 14.14 -11.28 -6.80
C ASP A 94 15.03 -10.31 -6.02
N SER A 95 14.59 -9.68 -4.92
CA SER A 95 15.51 -8.97 -3.98
C SER A 95 16.72 -9.78 -3.57
N GLY A 96 16.57 -11.09 -3.38
CA GLY A 96 17.65 -12.00 -2.98
C GLY A 96 18.46 -12.58 -4.14
N ALA A 97 18.14 -12.22 -5.39
CA ALA A 97 18.90 -12.64 -6.57
C ALA A 97 20.12 -11.73 -6.79
N ASP A 98 21.11 -12.25 -7.50
CA ASP A 98 22.31 -11.54 -7.97
C ASP A 98 22.23 -11.56 -9.50
N LEU A 99 21.75 -10.46 -10.08
CA LEU A 99 21.33 -10.41 -11.48
C LEU A 99 22.53 -10.32 -12.44
N ASP A 100 23.63 -9.69 -12.04
CA ASP A 100 24.84 -9.54 -12.85
C ASP A 100 26.00 -10.45 -12.45
N GLY A 101 25.92 -11.12 -11.30
CA GLY A 101 26.87 -12.10 -10.81
C GLY A 101 28.08 -11.50 -10.09
N ASP A 102 27.95 -10.33 -9.46
CA ASP A 102 29.03 -9.62 -8.77
C ASP A 102 29.17 -9.93 -7.26
N GLU A 103 28.36 -10.87 -6.76
CA GLU A 103 28.21 -11.27 -5.36
C GLU A 103 27.42 -10.28 -4.47
N LEU A 104 26.76 -9.27 -5.04
CA LEU A 104 25.74 -8.46 -4.36
C LEU A 104 24.33 -8.91 -4.77
N THR A 105 23.42 -8.87 -3.82
CA THR A 105 21.99 -9.07 -4.13
C THR A 105 21.37 -7.79 -4.66
N ASN A 106 20.32 -7.91 -5.47
CA ASN A 106 19.56 -6.76 -5.99
C ASN A 106 19.14 -5.79 -4.87
N LEU A 107 18.75 -6.31 -3.70
CA LEU A 107 18.43 -5.49 -2.53
C LEU A 107 19.65 -4.76 -1.95
N GLU A 108 20.80 -5.41 -1.85
CA GLU A 108 22.04 -4.77 -1.39
C GLU A 108 22.47 -3.66 -2.35
N GLU A 109 22.23 -3.84 -3.64
CA GLU A 109 22.52 -2.85 -4.66
C GLU A 109 21.55 -1.67 -4.62
N TYR A 110 20.26 -1.94 -4.45
CA TYR A 110 19.27 -0.90 -4.19
C TYR A 110 19.67 -0.03 -2.99
N GLN A 111 20.04 -0.67 -1.88
CA GLN A 111 20.49 0.02 -0.66
C GLN A 111 21.82 0.77 -0.84
N SER A 112 22.68 0.27 -1.72
CA SER A 112 23.98 0.88 -2.03
C SER A 112 23.90 1.95 -3.14
N GLY A 113 22.76 2.05 -3.82
CA GLY A 113 22.57 2.92 -4.98
C GLY A 113 23.42 2.50 -6.19
N THR A 114 23.73 1.21 -6.31
CA THR A 114 24.44 0.63 -7.46
C THR A 114 23.44 0.11 -8.50
N ASN A 115 23.95 -0.55 -9.56
CA ASN A 115 23.15 -0.98 -10.69
C ASN A 115 23.14 -2.51 -10.74
N PRO A 116 21.99 -3.17 -10.55
CA PRO A 116 21.87 -4.64 -10.53
C PRO A 116 22.13 -5.34 -11.86
N ASN A 117 22.44 -4.58 -12.90
CA ASN A 117 22.82 -5.09 -14.20
C ASN A 117 24.30 -4.85 -14.53
N LEU A 118 25.12 -4.39 -13.57
CA LEU A 118 26.51 -4.00 -13.80
C LEU A 118 27.46 -4.21 -12.60
N ALA A 119 28.29 -5.25 -12.74
CA ALA A 119 29.49 -5.53 -11.96
C ALA A 119 30.65 -4.53 -12.17
#